data_AF-F5LCQ9-F1
#
_entry.id   AF-F5LCQ9-F1
#
_cell.length_a   1.000
_cell.length_b   1.000
_cell.length_c   1.000
_cell.angle_alpha   90.00
_cell.angle_beta   90.00
_cell.angle_gamma   90.00
#
_symmetry.space_group_name_H-M   'P 1'
#
loop_
_entity.id
_entity.type
_entity.pdbx_description
1 polymer ?
#
loop_
_entity_poly.entity_id
_entity_poly.type
_entity_poly.pdbx_seq_one_letter_code
_entity_poly.pdbx_strand_id
1 'polypeptide(L)'
;MVLPSGVGKSSILTEKAVLGIYESDEKAIVFANEEGIRRWRSRLLATVASRILKKPLARDVIERGTFTEEGEAILNEARGWIEKHRKENILFINLKKYRVQDVIGRIELYRARGYKHIFFDTFKPDLSQQIERWLAFSNSAQDLYDCIKEEAYNCHCLATVQLKIGREYRFIDLDCIGKSLEIVEVAAVVMAGRLMFDDEYKEEGHKNKLYPYNWKKDDFSGEWIPIPYQLDPKKKYLILFLPKNREGSEDEQIVFEVNYDFNIWREVAYVKVPNNGR
;
A
#
# COMPACT_ATOMS: atom_id res chain seq x y z
N MET A 1 -3.01 6.03 -1.27
CA MET A 1 -2.62 5.41 0.00
C MET A 1 -1.60 6.30 0.71
N VAL A 2 -1.89 6.73 1.92
CA VAL A 2 -1.07 7.69 2.67
C VAL A 2 -0.58 7.04 3.95
N LEU A 3 0.73 6.88 4.08
CA LEU A 3 1.35 6.27 5.27
C LEU A 3 2.53 7.11 5.77
N PRO A 4 2.87 7.05 7.07
CA PRO A 4 4.05 7.68 7.60
C PRO A 4 5.34 7.17 6.94
N SER A 5 6.45 7.87 7.19
CA SER A 5 7.77 7.34 6.84
C SER A 5 8.07 6.08 7.65
N GLY A 6 8.81 5.13 7.09
CA GLY A 6 9.21 3.89 7.79
C GLY A 6 8.10 2.84 7.97
N VAL A 7 6.83 3.17 7.75
CA VAL A 7 5.70 2.23 7.90
C VAL A 7 5.58 1.25 6.72
N GLY A 8 6.36 1.40 5.65
CA GLY A 8 6.42 0.39 4.58
C GLY A 8 5.46 0.59 3.42
N LYS A 9 5.29 1.83 2.93
CA LYS A 9 4.53 2.19 1.69
C LYS A 9 4.81 1.27 0.51
N SER A 10 6.07 1.19 0.11
CA SER A 10 6.54 0.35 -0.98
C SER A 10 6.32 -1.14 -0.70
N SER A 11 6.36 -1.52 0.59
CA SER A 11 6.15 -2.88 1.09
C SER A 11 4.73 -3.38 0.85
N ILE A 12 3.74 -2.63 1.35
CA ILE A 12 2.32 -2.96 1.19
C ILE A 12 1.89 -2.83 -0.28
N LEU A 13 2.42 -1.85 -1.03
CA LEU A 13 2.17 -1.74 -2.47
C LEU A 13 2.65 -2.99 -3.22
N THR A 14 3.82 -3.52 -2.85
CA THR A 14 4.36 -4.73 -3.47
C THR A 14 3.53 -5.97 -3.10
N GLU A 15 3.14 -6.12 -1.83
CA GLU A 15 2.43 -7.32 -1.38
C GLU A 15 0.95 -7.34 -1.78
N LYS A 16 0.27 -6.20 -1.78
CA LYS A 16 -1.16 -6.13 -2.15
C LYS A 16 -1.37 -5.88 -3.63
N ALA A 17 -0.77 -4.81 -4.16
CA ALA A 17 -1.07 -4.39 -5.52
C ALA A 17 -0.24 -5.17 -6.56
N VAL A 18 1.09 -5.22 -6.43
CA VAL A 18 1.94 -5.90 -7.41
C VAL A 18 1.69 -7.41 -7.40
N LEU A 19 1.59 -8.05 -6.24
CA LEU A 19 1.29 -9.48 -6.17
C LEU A 19 -0.09 -9.80 -6.72
N GLY A 20 -1.10 -8.96 -6.45
CA GLY A 20 -2.44 -9.11 -7.01
C GLY A 20 -2.45 -9.15 -8.54
N ILE A 21 -1.61 -8.33 -9.18
CA ILE A 21 -1.44 -8.35 -10.66
C ILE A 21 -0.84 -9.67 -11.16
N TYR A 22 0.10 -10.25 -10.42
CA TYR A 22 0.62 -11.59 -10.77
C TYR A 22 -0.45 -12.68 -10.60
N GLU A 23 -1.30 -12.57 -9.57
CA GLU A 23 -2.37 -13.53 -9.30
C GLU A 23 -3.53 -13.41 -10.30
N SER A 24 -3.81 -12.21 -10.83
CA SER A 24 -4.86 -11.96 -11.82
C SER A 24 -4.42 -12.11 -13.29
N ASP A 25 -3.13 -12.34 -13.56
CA ASP A 25 -2.53 -12.32 -14.92
C ASP A 25 -2.81 -11.02 -15.69
N GLU A 26 -2.89 -9.89 -14.97
CA GLU A 26 -3.05 -8.56 -15.56
C GLU A 26 -1.70 -7.87 -15.80
N LYS A 27 -1.71 -6.66 -16.38
CA LYS A 27 -0.50 -5.89 -16.64
C LYS A 27 -0.50 -4.55 -15.92
N ALA A 28 0.62 -4.23 -15.28
CA ALA A 28 0.81 -3.01 -14.51
C ALA A 28 2.13 -2.29 -14.79
N ILE A 29 2.11 -0.97 -14.64
CA ILE A 29 3.29 -0.11 -14.63
C ILE A 29 3.57 0.31 -13.20
N VAL A 30 4.80 0.11 -12.74
CA VAL A 30 5.27 0.61 -11.44
C VAL A 30 6.24 1.76 -11.69
N PHE A 31 5.83 2.97 -11.32
CA PHE A 31 6.68 4.15 -11.31
C PHE A 31 7.33 4.28 -9.93
N ALA A 32 8.65 4.07 -9.87
CA ALA A 32 9.43 4.22 -8.65
C ALA A 32 10.31 5.46 -8.70
N ASN A 33 10.26 6.29 -7.65
CA ASN A 33 11.04 7.53 -7.56
C ASN A 33 12.23 7.38 -6.60
N GLU A 34 12.02 6.79 -5.43
CA GLU A 34 13.04 6.68 -4.38
C GLU A 34 13.83 5.37 -4.45
N GLU A 35 13.23 4.33 -5.02
CA GLU A 35 13.75 2.98 -4.96
C GLU A 35 14.35 2.51 -6.29
N GLY A 36 15.56 1.98 -6.22
CA GLY A 36 16.20 1.31 -7.35
C GLY A 36 15.62 -0.07 -7.63
N ILE A 37 15.64 -0.47 -8.91
CA ILE A 37 15.10 -1.76 -9.39
C ILE A 37 15.63 -2.98 -8.62
N ARG A 38 16.89 -2.94 -8.14
CA ARG A 38 17.49 -4.04 -7.38
C ARG A 38 16.77 -4.27 -6.04
N ARG A 39 16.50 -3.21 -5.28
CA ARG A 39 15.80 -3.31 -3.99
C ARG A 39 14.35 -3.73 -4.19
N TRP A 40 13.68 -3.18 -5.21
CA TRP A 40 12.32 -3.57 -5.57
C TRP A 40 12.21 -5.06 -5.92
N ARG A 41 13.12 -5.58 -6.76
CA ARG A 41 13.17 -7.02 -7.10
C ARG A 41 13.46 -7.89 -5.88
N SER A 42 14.36 -7.46 -5.00
CA SER A 42 14.69 -8.19 -3.77
C SER A 42 13.47 -8.30 -2.86
N ARG A 43 12.71 -7.22 -2.74
CA ARG A 43 11.43 -7.23 -2.00
C ARG A 43 10.41 -8.14 -2.64
N LEU A 44 10.25 -8.10 -3.97
CA LEU A 44 9.30 -8.96 -4.68
C LEU A 44 9.62 -10.45 -4.45
N LEU A 45 10.90 -10.83 -4.52
CA LEU A 45 11.35 -12.20 -4.20
C LEU A 45 11.00 -12.60 -2.76
N ALA A 46 11.31 -11.74 -1.78
CA ALA A 46 10.95 -11.98 -0.37
C ALA A 46 9.44 -12.18 -0.19
N THR A 47 8.66 -11.37 -0.91
CA THR A 47 7.18 -11.39 -0.87
C THR A 47 6.65 -12.69 -1.44
N VAL A 48 7.13 -13.11 -2.62
CA VAL A 48 6.71 -14.37 -3.26
C VAL A 48 7.12 -15.58 -2.41
N ALA A 49 8.36 -15.61 -1.92
CA ALA A 49 8.84 -16.68 -1.05
C ALA A 49 7.94 -16.84 0.20
N SER A 50 7.59 -15.73 0.83
CA SER A 50 6.82 -15.72 2.07
C SER A 50 5.31 -15.95 1.86
N ARG A 51 4.70 -15.25 0.90
CA ARG A 51 3.23 -15.25 0.70
C ARG A 51 2.75 -16.38 -0.19
N ILE A 52 3.49 -16.69 -1.26
CA ILE A 52 3.09 -17.70 -2.24
C ILE A 52 3.67 -19.06 -1.87
N LEU A 53 4.99 -19.14 -1.72
CA LEU A 53 5.67 -20.42 -1.47
C LEU A 53 5.58 -20.88 -0.01
N LYS A 54 5.16 -19.99 0.90
CA LYS A 54 5.12 -20.24 2.35
C LYS A 54 6.49 -20.64 2.94
N LYS A 55 7.57 -20.20 2.31
CA LYS A 55 8.97 -20.40 2.71
C LYS A 55 9.58 -19.04 3.02
N PRO A 56 9.27 -18.44 4.20
CA PRO A 56 9.68 -17.09 4.50
C PRO A 56 11.21 -16.98 4.55
N LEU A 57 11.74 -16.00 3.82
CA LEU A 57 13.16 -15.65 3.82
C LEU A 57 13.30 -14.18 4.19
N ALA A 58 14.10 -13.91 5.22
CA ALA A 58 14.25 -12.57 5.75
C ALA A 58 14.91 -11.64 4.71
N ARG A 59 14.38 -10.44 4.57
CA ARG A 59 14.84 -9.45 3.57
C ARG A 59 16.30 -9.05 3.77
N ASP A 60 16.76 -8.98 5.01
CA ASP A 60 18.15 -8.63 5.33
C ASP A 60 19.13 -9.69 4.79
N VAL A 61 18.77 -10.97 4.84
CA VAL A 61 19.54 -12.08 4.23
C VAL A 61 19.64 -11.88 2.72
N ILE A 62 18.54 -11.50 2.06
CA ILE A 62 18.50 -11.23 0.61
C ILE A 62 19.36 -10.02 0.24
N GLU A 63 19.29 -8.95 1.04
CA GLU A 63 20.06 -7.72 0.79
C GLU A 63 21.57 -7.91 1.01
N ARG A 64 21.96 -8.72 2.01
CA ARG A 64 23.37 -9.05 2.30
C ARG A 64 23.97 -10.03 1.30
N GLY A 65 23.15 -10.89 0.69
CA GLY A 65 23.61 -11.86 -0.30
C GLY A 65 24.35 -13.07 0.30
N THR A 66 24.27 -13.28 1.61
CA THR A 66 24.89 -14.42 2.32
C THR A 66 23.88 -15.55 2.44
N PHE A 67 23.72 -16.32 1.37
CA PHE A 67 22.72 -17.39 1.30
C PHE A 67 23.29 -18.74 1.76
N THR A 68 22.49 -19.47 2.53
CA THR A 68 22.65 -20.92 2.65
C THR A 68 22.15 -21.60 1.37
N GLU A 69 22.52 -22.86 1.15
CA GLU A 69 22.00 -23.65 0.02
C GLU A 69 20.46 -23.67 0.00
N GLU A 70 19.83 -23.76 1.18
CA GLU A 70 18.38 -23.68 1.34
C GLU A 70 17.83 -22.30 0.94
N GLY A 71 18.48 -21.21 1.37
CA GLY A 71 18.07 -19.86 1.00
C GLY A 71 18.18 -19.60 -0.50
N GLU A 72 19.23 -20.12 -1.15
CA GLU A 72 19.40 -20.05 -2.60
C GLU A 72 18.33 -20.88 -3.34
N ALA A 73 17.98 -22.06 -2.84
CA ALA A 73 16.91 -22.87 -3.40
C ALA A 73 15.54 -22.14 -3.33
N ILE A 74 15.21 -21.53 -2.18
CA ILE A 74 13.99 -20.75 -2.00
C ILE A 74 13.92 -19.57 -2.98
N LEU A 75 15.03 -18.84 -3.15
CA LEU A 75 15.08 -17.71 -4.08
C LEU A 75 14.95 -18.13 -5.54
N ASN A 76 15.56 -19.25 -5.91
CA ASN A 76 15.43 -19.81 -7.26
C ASN A 76 14.00 -20.28 -7.54
N GLU A 77 13.33 -20.88 -6.55
CA GLU A 77 11.92 -21.27 -6.65
C GLU A 77 11.02 -20.02 -6.79
N ALA A 78 11.25 -18.98 -6.00
CA ALA A 78 10.52 -17.71 -6.09
C ALA A 78 10.73 -17.04 -7.44
N ARG A 79 11.97 -17.04 -7.96
CA ARG A 79 12.28 -16.56 -9.31
C ARG A 79 11.54 -17.37 -10.38
N GLY A 80 11.58 -18.70 -10.28
CA GLY A 80 10.88 -19.59 -11.21
C GLY A 80 9.37 -19.36 -11.21
N TRP A 81 8.79 -19.09 -10.04
CA TRP A 81 7.38 -18.70 -9.92
C TRP A 81 7.08 -17.39 -10.65
N ILE A 82 7.88 -16.34 -10.44
CA ILE A 82 7.72 -15.04 -11.11
C ILE A 82 7.88 -15.18 -12.63
N GLU A 83 8.89 -15.93 -13.10
CA GLU A 83 9.13 -16.15 -14.53
C GLU A 83 7.96 -16.89 -15.20
N LYS A 84 7.37 -17.89 -14.50
CA LYS A 84 6.21 -18.64 -14.99
C LYS A 84 4.94 -17.80 -15.06
N HIS A 85 4.75 -16.86 -14.13
CA HIS A 85 3.60 -15.95 -14.10
C HIS A 85 3.88 -14.64 -14.85
N ARG A 86 4.62 -14.77 -15.97
CA ARG A 86 4.91 -13.74 -16.98
C ARG A 86 5.55 -12.47 -16.42
N LYS A 87 6.88 -12.46 -16.43
CA LYS A 87 7.73 -11.30 -16.12
C LYS A 87 7.32 -10.00 -16.86
N GLU A 88 6.71 -10.10 -18.04
CA GLU A 88 6.20 -8.95 -18.78
C GLU A 88 4.99 -8.26 -18.13
N ASN A 89 4.30 -8.89 -17.18
CA ASN A 89 3.12 -8.30 -16.54
C ASN A 89 3.44 -7.03 -15.76
N ILE A 90 4.66 -6.92 -15.20
CA ILE A 90 5.08 -5.72 -14.47
C ILE A 90 6.17 -4.95 -15.23
N LEU A 91 5.83 -3.75 -15.69
CA LEU A 91 6.78 -2.79 -16.22
C LEU A 91 7.26 -1.83 -15.12
N PHE A 92 8.49 -2.03 -14.65
CA PHE A 92 9.10 -1.14 -13.66
C PHE A 92 9.85 0.02 -14.32
N ILE A 93 9.48 1.26 -13.97
CA ILE A 93 10.08 2.50 -14.47
C ILE A 93 10.66 3.28 -13.29
N ASN A 94 11.98 3.41 -13.27
CA ASN A 94 12.67 4.26 -12.30
C ASN A 94 12.74 5.72 -12.81
N LEU A 95 12.14 6.63 -12.07
CA LEU A 95 12.08 8.07 -12.35
C LEU A 95 13.25 8.80 -11.66
N LYS A 96 14.39 8.95 -12.37
CA LYS A 96 15.54 9.72 -11.83
C LYS A 96 15.22 11.20 -11.60
N LYS A 97 14.37 11.78 -12.45
CA LYS A 97 13.81 13.13 -12.29
C LYS A 97 12.31 12.98 -12.52
N TYR A 98 11.51 13.42 -11.56
CA TYR A 98 10.07 13.32 -11.65
C TYR A 98 9.51 14.46 -12.51
N ARG A 99 8.81 14.09 -13.59
CA ARG A 99 7.99 14.99 -14.41
C ARG A 99 6.67 14.29 -14.72
N VAL A 100 5.55 14.96 -14.48
CA VAL A 100 4.23 14.35 -14.69
C VAL A 100 3.97 14.02 -16.16
N GLN A 101 4.49 14.84 -17.08
CA GLN A 101 4.34 14.62 -18.52
C GLN A 101 5.08 13.37 -19.02
N ASP A 102 6.26 13.07 -18.46
CA ASP A 102 7.00 11.84 -18.79
C ASP A 102 6.21 10.60 -18.33
N VAL A 103 5.52 10.70 -17.19
CA VAL A 103 4.65 9.65 -16.66
C VAL A 103 3.44 9.46 -17.58
N ILE A 104 2.74 10.53 -17.94
CA ILE A 104 1.56 10.50 -18.82
C ILE A 104 1.91 9.87 -20.17
N GLY A 105 3.01 10.29 -20.80
CA GLY A 105 3.46 9.72 -22.07
C GLY A 105 3.78 8.22 -21.97
N ARG A 106 4.26 7.74 -20.81
CA ARG A 106 4.46 6.31 -20.58
C ARG A 106 3.14 5.56 -20.40
N ILE A 107 2.18 6.12 -19.67
CA ILE A 107 0.83 5.52 -19.55
C ILE A 107 0.21 5.40 -20.93
N GLU A 108 0.29 6.44 -21.75
CA GLU A 108 -0.23 6.44 -23.12
C GLU A 108 0.44 5.39 -24.02
N LEU A 109 1.76 5.30 -23.98
CA LEU A 109 2.49 4.32 -24.78
C LEU A 109 2.15 2.87 -24.42
N TYR A 110 1.99 2.58 -23.12
CA TYR A 110 1.86 1.20 -22.64
C TYR A 110 0.41 0.76 -22.43
N ARG A 111 -0.57 1.68 -22.27
CA ARG A 111 -1.99 1.29 -22.17
C ARG A 111 -2.46 0.49 -23.39
N ALA A 112 -1.99 0.85 -24.58
CA ALA A 112 -2.31 0.15 -25.83
C ALA A 112 -1.79 -1.30 -25.86
N ARG A 113 -0.84 -1.63 -24.97
CA ARG A 113 -0.29 -2.99 -24.79
C ARG A 113 -0.93 -3.76 -23.62
N GLY A 114 -2.00 -3.20 -23.04
CA GLY A 114 -2.78 -3.79 -21.96
C GLY A 114 -2.39 -3.34 -20.55
N TYR A 115 -1.40 -2.46 -20.39
CA TYR A 115 -0.98 -1.98 -19.07
C TYR A 115 -1.95 -0.93 -18.52
N LYS A 116 -3.04 -1.38 -17.88
CA LYS A 116 -4.10 -0.51 -17.34
C LYS A 116 -3.97 -0.21 -15.84
N HIS A 117 -3.12 -0.95 -15.12
CA HIS A 117 -2.90 -0.75 -13.69
C HIS A 117 -1.62 0.06 -13.47
N ILE A 118 -1.73 1.20 -12.79
CA ILE A 118 -0.65 2.16 -12.62
C ILE A 118 -0.35 2.32 -11.13
N PHE A 119 0.88 2.07 -10.72
CA PHE A 119 1.31 2.14 -9.32
C PHE A 119 2.44 3.17 -9.15
N PHE A 120 2.30 4.08 -8.18
CA PHE A 120 3.34 5.08 -7.85
C PHE A 120 3.96 4.86 -6.48
N ASP A 121 5.29 4.78 -6.46
CA ASP A 121 6.12 4.48 -5.28
C ASP A 121 7.36 5.40 -5.18
N THR A 122 7.32 6.59 -4.61
CA THR A 122 6.21 7.36 -4.03
C THR A 122 5.85 8.53 -4.95
N PHE A 123 4.58 8.93 -4.95
CA PHE A 123 4.10 10.07 -5.74
C PHE A 123 4.62 11.38 -5.14
N LYS A 124 5.24 12.21 -5.97
CA LYS A 124 5.85 13.50 -5.59
C LYS A 124 5.43 14.60 -6.57
N PRO A 125 5.45 15.88 -6.16
CA PRO A 125 5.20 16.98 -7.08
C PRO A 125 6.31 17.11 -8.13
N ASP A 126 5.92 17.60 -9.31
CA ASP A 126 6.86 18.09 -10.33
C ASP A 126 7.45 19.45 -9.89
N LEU A 127 8.74 19.46 -9.56
CA LEU A 127 9.46 20.65 -9.11
C LEU A 127 10.25 21.34 -10.24
N SER A 128 9.92 21.04 -11.51
CA SER A 128 10.60 21.67 -12.65
C SER A 128 10.25 23.15 -12.81
N GLN A 129 9.12 23.60 -12.25
CA GLN A 129 8.66 24.99 -12.26
C GLN A 129 8.91 25.68 -10.92
N GLN A 130 9.18 26.99 -10.93
CA GLN A 130 9.29 27.83 -9.73
C GLN A 130 7.91 28.19 -9.17
N ILE A 131 7.14 27.19 -8.78
CA ILE A 131 5.83 27.35 -8.13
C ILE A 131 5.88 26.77 -6.72
N GLU A 132 4.92 27.15 -5.88
CA GLU A 132 4.82 26.58 -4.54
C GLU A 132 4.60 25.07 -4.60
N ARG A 133 5.29 24.32 -3.74
CA ARG A 133 5.34 22.85 -3.79
C ARG A 133 3.96 22.18 -3.68
N TRP A 134 3.03 22.76 -2.94
CA TRP A 134 1.67 22.23 -2.81
C TRP A 134 0.88 22.40 -4.11
N LEU A 135 1.00 23.56 -4.76
CA LEU A 135 0.36 23.84 -6.04
C LEU A 135 0.91 22.93 -7.15
N ALA A 136 2.23 22.73 -7.17
CA ALA A 136 2.85 21.74 -8.07
C ALA A 136 2.28 20.32 -7.88
N PHE A 137 1.97 19.97 -6.64
CA PHE A 137 1.45 18.64 -6.31
C PHE A 137 -0.01 18.49 -6.76
N SER A 138 -0.82 19.52 -6.51
CA SER A 138 -2.19 19.64 -7.00
C SER A 138 -2.25 19.48 -8.53
N ASN A 139 -1.47 20.29 -9.26
CA ASN A 139 -1.43 20.22 -10.72
C ASN A 139 -1.00 18.83 -11.22
N SER A 140 0.02 18.23 -10.61
CA SER A 140 0.47 16.88 -10.98
C SER A 140 -0.61 15.81 -10.73
N ALA A 141 -1.42 15.97 -9.67
CA ALA A 141 -2.49 15.04 -9.34
C ALA A 141 -3.69 15.19 -10.29
N GLN A 142 -4.04 16.43 -10.66
CA GLN A 142 -5.07 16.73 -11.63
C GLN A 142 -4.71 16.21 -13.02
N ASP A 143 -3.50 16.50 -13.51
CA ASP A 143 -2.98 15.99 -14.78
C ASP A 143 -3.01 14.45 -14.84
N LEU A 144 -2.61 13.80 -13.74
CA LEU A 144 -2.68 12.35 -13.64
C LEU A 144 -4.12 11.84 -13.64
N TYR A 145 -5.03 12.48 -12.91
CA TYR A 145 -6.44 12.12 -12.86
C TYR A 145 -7.10 12.24 -14.25
N ASP A 146 -6.87 13.35 -14.94
CA ASP A 146 -7.40 13.57 -16.29
C ASP A 146 -6.87 12.56 -17.30
N CYS A 147 -5.66 12.06 -17.09
CA CYS A 147 -5.08 10.98 -17.90
C CYS A 147 -5.76 9.63 -17.64
N ILE A 148 -6.07 9.28 -16.39
CA ILE A 148 -6.51 7.92 -16.03
C ILE A 148 -8.02 7.71 -16.00
N LYS A 149 -8.82 8.78 -15.93
CA LYS A 149 -10.30 8.70 -15.82
C LYS A 149 -10.93 7.87 -16.94
N GLU A 150 -12.15 7.40 -16.68
CA GLU A 150 -12.88 6.49 -17.57
C GLU A 150 -13.06 7.08 -18.98
N GLU A 151 -13.37 8.37 -19.07
CA GLU A 151 -13.56 9.07 -20.35
C GLU A 151 -12.26 9.32 -21.12
N ALA A 152 -11.11 9.10 -20.48
CA ALA A 152 -9.79 9.23 -21.08
C ALA A 152 -9.20 7.84 -21.35
N TYR A 153 -8.26 7.39 -20.52
CA TYR A 153 -7.54 6.13 -20.76
C TYR A 153 -8.08 4.95 -19.96
N ASN A 154 -9.04 5.20 -19.08
CA ASN A 154 -9.69 4.18 -18.24
C ASN A 154 -8.66 3.23 -17.59
N CYS A 155 -7.78 3.83 -16.80
CA CYS A 155 -6.70 3.16 -16.08
C CYS A 155 -6.97 3.20 -14.57
N HIS A 156 -6.59 2.12 -13.88
CA HIS A 156 -6.62 2.06 -12.43
C HIS A 156 -5.31 2.61 -11.87
N CYS A 157 -5.37 3.58 -10.95
CA CYS A 157 -4.19 4.17 -10.35
C CYS A 157 -4.16 4.01 -8.83
N LEU A 158 -3.06 3.51 -8.30
CA LEU A 158 -2.76 3.53 -6.87
C LEU A 158 -1.44 4.28 -6.63
N ALA A 159 -1.57 5.46 -6.05
CA ALA A 159 -0.43 6.27 -5.64
C ALA A 159 -0.17 6.20 -4.13
N THR A 160 1.10 6.03 -3.77
CA THR A 160 1.55 6.15 -2.38
C THR A 160 2.09 7.54 -2.10
N VAL A 161 1.58 8.17 -1.02
CA VAL A 161 1.97 9.50 -0.57
C VAL A 161 2.43 9.41 0.89
N GLN A 162 3.34 10.29 1.29
CA GLN A 162 3.82 10.36 2.66
C GLN A 162 2.94 11.29 3.51
N LEU A 163 2.56 10.86 4.72
CA LEU A 163 1.86 11.71 5.69
C LEU A 163 2.72 12.90 6.15
N LYS A 164 2.06 13.99 6.55
CA LYS A 164 2.71 15.20 7.10
C LYS A 164 3.53 14.84 8.34
N ILE A 165 4.76 15.33 8.40
CA ILE A 165 5.65 15.18 9.56
C ILE A 165 5.14 16.07 10.69
N GLY A 166 5.07 15.55 11.92
CA GLY A 166 5.02 16.38 13.13
C GLY A 166 3.84 16.18 14.09
N ARG A 167 2.81 15.39 13.75
CA ARG A 167 1.78 14.96 14.71
C ARG A 167 1.36 13.53 14.47
N GLU A 168 1.36 12.74 15.53
CA GLU A 168 0.82 11.38 15.55
C GLU A 168 -0.66 11.47 15.92
N TYR A 169 -1.53 11.18 14.96
CA TYR A 169 -2.97 11.19 15.15
C TYR A 169 -3.48 9.77 15.40
N ARG A 170 -4.33 9.58 16.41
CA ARG A 170 -4.97 8.28 16.69
C ARG A 170 -6.04 7.96 15.67
N PHE A 171 -6.88 8.94 15.38
CA PHE A 171 -7.84 8.86 14.29
C PHE A 171 -7.24 9.59 13.09
N ILE A 172 -7.14 8.93 11.93
CA ILE A 172 -6.64 9.55 10.71
C ILE A 172 -7.82 9.90 9.84
N ASP A 173 -8.05 11.19 9.66
CA ASP A 173 -9.03 11.76 8.73
C ASP A 173 -8.31 12.47 7.57
N LEU A 174 -9.08 13.20 6.75
CA LEU A 174 -8.54 13.95 5.61
C LEU A 174 -7.65 15.14 6.05
N ASP A 175 -7.91 15.72 7.23
CA ASP A 175 -7.11 16.83 7.77
C ASP A 175 -5.69 16.39 8.17
N CYS A 176 -5.51 15.12 8.47
CA CYS A 176 -4.21 14.51 8.73
C CYS A 176 -3.32 14.41 7.46
N ILE A 177 -3.92 14.47 6.26
CA ILE A 177 -3.25 14.38 4.97
C ILE A 177 -2.77 15.79 4.56
N GLY A 178 -1.74 16.28 5.27
CA GLY A 178 -1.37 17.70 5.24
C GLY A 178 -1.13 18.32 3.85
N LYS A 179 -1.47 19.62 3.68
CA LYS A 179 -1.29 20.47 2.47
C LYS A 179 -1.66 19.80 1.12
N SER A 180 -2.47 18.76 1.16
CA SER A 180 -2.79 17.88 0.01
C SER A 180 -4.30 17.73 -0.16
N LEU A 181 -5.09 18.72 0.30
CA LEU A 181 -6.55 18.72 0.13
C LEU A 181 -6.91 18.53 -1.35
N GLU A 182 -6.10 19.11 -2.23
CA GLU A 182 -6.26 19.05 -3.67
C GLU A 182 -6.02 17.63 -4.24
N ILE A 183 -5.15 16.82 -3.62
CA ILE A 183 -5.00 15.40 -4.00
C ILE A 183 -6.21 14.60 -3.53
N VAL A 184 -6.68 14.91 -2.32
CA VAL A 184 -7.87 14.28 -1.76
C VAL A 184 -9.08 14.56 -2.64
N GLU A 185 -9.21 15.76 -3.22
CA GLU A 185 -10.32 16.13 -4.10
C GLU A 185 -10.43 15.20 -5.32
N VAL A 186 -9.33 14.99 -6.04
CA VAL A 186 -9.29 14.16 -7.26
C VAL A 186 -9.31 12.65 -6.98
N ALA A 187 -8.90 12.21 -5.79
CA ALA A 187 -8.87 10.79 -5.45
C ALA A 187 -10.30 10.22 -5.30
N ALA A 188 -10.58 9.08 -5.93
CA ALA A 188 -11.85 8.36 -5.72
C ALA A 188 -11.93 7.73 -4.33
N VAL A 189 -10.81 7.13 -3.87
CA VAL A 189 -10.66 6.51 -2.56
C VAL A 189 -9.37 6.99 -1.92
N VAL A 190 -9.44 7.36 -0.65
CA VAL A 190 -8.27 7.70 0.17
C VAL A 190 -8.13 6.64 1.24
N MET A 191 -7.04 5.88 1.15
CA MET A 191 -6.59 4.99 2.22
C MET A 191 -5.50 5.70 3.01
N ALA A 192 -5.61 5.73 4.33
CA ALA A 192 -4.56 6.26 5.20
C ALA A 192 -4.29 5.27 6.34
N GLY A 193 -3.09 5.22 6.90
CA GLY A 193 -2.82 4.21 7.94
C GLY A 193 -1.69 4.59 8.88
N ARG A 194 -1.71 3.98 10.06
CA ARG A 194 -0.67 4.10 11.09
C ARG A 194 -0.43 2.76 11.76
N LEU A 195 0.69 2.67 12.46
CA LEU A 195 0.88 1.58 13.41
C LEU A 195 -0.06 1.75 14.62
N MET A 196 -0.49 0.62 15.16
CA MET A 196 -1.20 0.58 16.42
C MET A 196 -0.29 1.08 17.55
N PHE A 197 -0.83 1.89 18.47
CA PHE A 197 -0.08 2.37 19.63
C PHE A 197 -0.06 1.31 20.73
N ASP A 198 0.98 1.32 21.56
CA ASP A 198 1.17 0.35 22.63
C ASP A 198 -0.03 0.33 23.61
N ASP A 199 -0.61 1.48 23.92
CA ASP A 199 -1.76 1.59 24.83
C ASP A 199 -3.12 1.27 24.20
N GLU A 200 -3.14 0.81 22.95
CA GLU A 200 -4.35 0.36 22.24
C GLU A 200 -4.54 -1.16 22.31
N TYR A 201 -3.50 -1.90 22.68
CA TYR A 201 -3.62 -3.33 22.98
C TYR A 201 -4.45 -3.55 24.24
N LYS A 202 -5.16 -4.68 24.31
CA LYS A 202 -6.02 -5.05 25.44
C LYS A 202 -5.21 -5.57 26.63
N GLU A 203 -4.40 -4.71 27.23
CA GLU A 203 -3.64 -5.00 28.45
C GLU A 203 -4.20 -4.22 29.65
N GLU A 204 -3.90 -4.65 30.87
CA GLU A 204 -4.32 -3.94 32.08
C GLU A 204 -3.65 -2.55 32.16
N GLY A 205 -4.39 -1.54 32.62
CA GLY A 205 -3.88 -0.15 32.70
C GLY A 205 -3.89 0.65 31.39
N HIS A 206 -4.10 0.02 30.23
CA HIS A 206 -4.22 0.72 28.96
C HIS A 206 -5.53 1.52 28.87
N LYS A 207 -5.43 2.81 28.51
CA LYS A 207 -6.58 3.74 28.50
C LYS A 207 -7.33 3.77 27.17
N ASN A 208 -6.65 3.45 26.07
CA ASN A 208 -7.18 3.60 24.71
C ASN A 208 -7.40 2.25 24.02
N LYS A 209 -7.75 1.22 24.80
CA LYS A 209 -7.92 -0.16 24.31
C LYS A 209 -8.87 -0.19 23.13
N LEU A 210 -8.43 -0.83 22.06
CA LEU A 210 -9.27 -1.09 20.90
C LEU A 210 -9.90 -2.49 21.00
N TYR A 211 -11.03 -2.64 20.31
CA TYR A 211 -11.80 -3.89 20.31
C TYR A 211 -11.94 -4.42 18.89
N PRO A 212 -10.89 -5.06 18.34
CA PRO A 212 -10.98 -5.65 17.02
C PRO A 212 -11.95 -6.83 17.00
N TYR A 213 -12.55 -7.08 15.84
CA TYR A 213 -13.52 -8.14 15.61
C TYR A 213 -13.50 -8.60 14.14
N ASN A 214 -14.11 -9.75 13.88
CA ASN A 214 -14.39 -10.26 12.55
C ASN A 214 -15.90 -10.49 12.40
N TRP A 215 -16.41 -10.31 11.20
CA TRP A 215 -17.80 -10.64 10.88
C TRP A 215 -17.92 -12.14 10.64
N LYS A 216 -18.88 -12.79 11.32
CA LYS A 216 -19.28 -14.16 11.05
C LYS A 216 -20.78 -14.19 10.77
N LYS A 217 -21.17 -14.91 9.72
CA LYS A 217 -22.58 -15.18 9.47
C LYS A 217 -23.09 -16.19 10.50
N ASP A 218 -24.14 -15.84 11.21
CA ASP A 218 -24.82 -16.75 12.13
C ASP A 218 -25.60 -17.79 11.32
N ASP A 219 -25.37 -19.07 11.62
CA ASP A 219 -25.95 -20.18 10.87
C ASP A 219 -27.47 -20.32 11.10
N PHE A 220 -28.01 -19.74 12.18
CA PHE A 220 -29.43 -19.84 12.53
C PHE A 220 -30.24 -18.62 12.08
N SER A 221 -29.78 -17.40 12.38
CA SER A 221 -30.48 -16.16 11.99
C SER A 221 -30.15 -15.71 10.57
N GLY A 222 -29.01 -16.15 10.02
CA GLY A 222 -28.48 -15.69 8.74
C GLY A 222 -27.89 -14.28 8.79
N GLU A 223 -27.89 -13.63 9.96
CA GLU A 223 -27.35 -12.28 10.17
C GLU A 223 -25.83 -12.31 10.37
N TRP A 224 -25.17 -11.19 10.08
CA TRP A 224 -23.74 -11.03 10.36
C TRP A 224 -23.56 -10.51 11.78
N ILE A 225 -22.81 -11.26 12.60
CA ILE A 225 -22.50 -10.91 13.98
C ILE A 225 -20.99 -10.62 14.15
N PRO A 226 -20.61 -9.62 14.96
CA PRO A 226 -19.22 -9.32 15.23
C PRO A 226 -18.67 -10.30 16.28
N ILE A 227 -17.57 -10.98 15.95
CA ILE A 227 -16.84 -11.88 16.87
C ILE A 227 -15.55 -11.20 17.30
N PRO A 228 -15.29 -11.05 18.61
CA PRO A 228 -14.04 -10.45 19.10
C PRO A 228 -12.79 -11.14 18.55
N TYR A 229 -11.81 -10.34 18.12
CA TYR A 229 -10.50 -10.79 17.71
C TYR A 229 -9.45 -10.34 18.73
N GLN A 230 -8.60 -11.28 19.15
CA GLN A 230 -7.54 -11.02 20.12
C GLN A 230 -6.22 -10.74 19.38
N LEU A 231 -5.70 -9.53 19.55
CA LEU A 231 -4.38 -9.15 19.07
C LEU A 231 -3.30 -9.74 19.99
N ASP A 232 -2.16 -10.11 19.41
CA ASP A 232 -0.97 -10.53 20.12
C ASP A 232 -0.03 -9.32 20.31
N PRO A 233 0.18 -8.82 21.54
CA PRO A 233 1.03 -7.65 21.80
C PRO A 233 2.48 -7.79 21.32
N LYS A 234 2.95 -9.02 21.06
CA LYS A 234 4.29 -9.27 20.52
C LYS A 234 4.39 -9.05 19.02
N LYS A 235 3.27 -8.83 18.34
CA LYS A 235 3.20 -8.60 16.90
C LYS A 235 2.97 -7.13 16.59
N LYS A 236 3.26 -6.76 15.35
CA LYS A 236 3.03 -5.40 14.85
C LYS A 236 1.74 -5.36 14.05
N TYR A 237 0.93 -4.33 14.30
CA TYR A 237 -0.31 -4.10 13.56
C TYR A 237 -0.34 -2.71 12.93
N LEU A 238 -0.85 -2.64 11.71
CA LEU A 238 -1.22 -1.42 11.02
C LEU A 238 -2.74 -1.30 11.00
N ILE A 239 -3.25 -0.13 11.37
CA ILE A 239 -4.66 0.22 11.22
C ILE A 239 -4.79 1.07 9.96
N LEU A 240 -5.59 0.60 9.01
CA LEU A 240 -5.91 1.28 7.77
C LEU A 240 -7.30 1.93 7.88
N PHE A 241 -7.31 3.24 7.74
CA PHE A 241 -8.45 4.12 7.66
C PHE A 241 -8.86 4.32 6.19
N LEU A 242 -10.15 4.55 5.98
CA LEU A 242 -10.72 4.94 4.69
C LEU A 242 -11.38 6.33 4.82
N PRO A 243 -10.62 7.43 4.97
CA PRO A 243 -11.21 8.75 5.22
C PRO A 243 -11.99 9.34 4.05
N LYS A 244 -11.89 8.72 2.87
CA LYS A 244 -12.74 9.00 1.71
C LYS A 244 -13.03 7.68 1.03
N ASN A 245 -14.28 7.27 1.04
CA ASN A 245 -14.74 6.07 0.34
C ASN A 245 -16.10 6.33 -0.32
N ARG A 246 -16.14 6.39 -1.66
CA ARG A 246 -17.40 6.63 -2.39
C ARG A 246 -18.37 5.44 -2.37
N GLU A 247 -17.87 4.24 -2.08
CA GLU A 247 -18.58 2.97 -2.30
C GLU A 247 -18.83 2.17 -1.00
N GLY A 248 -18.66 2.77 0.19
CA GLY A 248 -18.84 2.03 1.45
C GLY A 248 -18.77 2.87 2.73
N SER A 249 -18.87 2.20 3.88
CA SER A 249 -18.76 2.85 5.20
C SER A 249 -17.33 3.31 5.49
N GLU A 250 -17.21 4.48 6.12
CA GLU A 250 -15.94 5.05 6.59
C GLU A 250 -15.69 4.75 8.10
N ASP A 251 -16.65 4.11 8.77
CA ASP A 251 -16.67 3.96 10.23
C ASP A 251 -15.73 2.86 10.73
N GLU A 252 -15.50 1.84 9.91
CA GLU A 252 -14.69 0.66 10.25
C GLU A 252 -13.31 0.74 9.62
N GLN A 253 -12.29 0.48 10.42
CA GLN A 253 -10.90 0.43 9.98
C GLN A 253 -10.43 -1.01 9.87
N ILE A 254 -9.49 -1.25 8.95
CA ILE A 254 -8.95 -2.57 8.66
C ILE A 254 -7.64 -2.74 9.43
N VAL A 255 -7.49 -3.85 10.16
CA VAL A 255 -6.27 -4.18 10.90
C VAL A 255 -5.45 -5.19 10.10
N PHE A 256 -4.22 -4.81 9.78
CA PHE A 256 -3.20 -5.67 9.20
C PHE A 256 -2.17 -6.08 10.24
N GLU A 257 -1.94 -7.39 10.42
CA GLU A 257 -0.71 -7.90 11.02
C GLU A 257 0.44 -7.73 10.02
N VAL A 258 1.51 -7.10 10.48
CA VAL A 258 2.64 -6.71 9.63
C VAL A 258 3.91 -7.43 10.08
N ASN A 259 4.52 -8.16 9.16
CA ASN A 259 5.87 -8.68 9.32
C ASN A 259 6.78 -8.10 8.23
N TYR A 260 7.60 -7.13 8.61
CA TYR A 260 8.49 -6.43 7.68
C TYR A 260 9.62 -7.29 7.15
N ASP A 261 10.12 -8.23 7.94
CA ASP A 261 11.25 -9.09 7.59
C ASP A 261 10.90 -9.98 6.39
N PHE A 262 9.64 -10.41 6.32
CA PHE A 262 9.12 -11.29 5.27
C PHE A 262 8.20 -10.56 4.26
N ASN A 263 8.03 -9.25 4.41
CA ASN A 263 7.04 -8.44 3.69
C ASN A 263 5.63 -9.06 3.67
N ILE A 264 5.11 -9.45 4.83
CA ILE A 264 3.77 -10.00 4.98
C ILE A 264 2.84 -8.93 5.55
N TRP A 265 1.68 -8.77 4.91
CA TRP A 265 0.59 -7.92 5.36
C TRP A 265 -0.68 -8.75 5.41
N ARG A 266 -1.06 -9.23 6.59
CA ARG A 266 -2.25 -10.08 6.74
C ARG A 266 -3.38 -9.28 7.35
N GLU A 267 -4.48 -9.14 6.62
CA GLU A 267 -5.72 -8.65 7.21
C GLU A 267 -6.18 -9.64 8.28
N VAL A 268 -6.43 -9.16 9.49
CA VAL A 268 -6.75 -10.02 10.65
C VAL A 268 -8.04 -9.65 11.36
N ALA A 269 -8.47 -8.40 11.26
CA ALA A 269 -9.67 -7.91 11.94
C ALA A 269 -10.13 -6.57 11.37
N TYR A 270 -11.37 -6.22 11.66
CA TYR A 270 -11.86 -4.85 11.66
C TYR A 270 -11.76 -4.24 13.05
N VAL A 271 -11.73 -2.92 13.14
CA VAL A 271 -11.74 -2.19 14.41
C VAL A 271 -12.44 -0.84 14.22
N LYS A 272 -13.06 -0.32 15.29
CA LYS A 272 -13.55 1.06 15.34
C LYS A 272 -12.64 1.86 16.25
N VAL A 273 -11.87 2.77 15.67
CA VAL A 273 -11.02 3.71 16.41
C VAL A 273 -11.87 4.92 16.79
N PRO A 274 -11.97 5.28 18.08
CA PRO A 274 -12.72 6.45 18.50
C PRO A 274 -12.17 7.73 17.86
N ASN A 275 -13.05 8.51 17.22
CA ASN A 275 -12.72 9.86 16.80
C ASN A 275 -13.02 10.83 17.95
N ASN A 276 -12.02 11.06 18.81
CA ASN A 276 -12.16 11.97 19.95
C ASN A 276 -12.09 13.47 19.57
N GLY A 277 -12.14 13.77 18.26
CA GLY A 277 -12.08 15.12 17.68
C GLY A 277 -13.44 15.71 17.26
N ARG A 278 -14.55 15.12 17.70
CA ARG A 278 -15.90 15.71 17.69
C ARG A 278 -16.54 15.59 19.06
#